data_AF-L9Z2F1-F1
#
_entry.id   AF-L9Z2F1-F1
#
_cell.length_a   1.000
_cell.length_b   1.000
_cell.length_c   1.000
_cell.angle_alpha   90.00
_cell.angle_beta   90.00
_cell.angle_gamma   90.00
#
_symmetry.space_group_name_H-M   'P 1'
#
loop_
_entity.id
_entity.type
_entity.pdbx_description
1 polymer ?
#
loop_
_entity_poly.entity_id
_entity_poly.type
_entity_poly.pdbx_seq_one_letter_code
_entity_poly.pdbx_strand_id
1 'polypeptide(L)' 'MSRTGHAEMRIGCPECETTVSATVPPGPGIHPKSDSNPLRGTETRCRNCGHELDLYYY' A
#
# COMPACT_ATOMS: atom_id res chain seq x y z
N MET A 1 -7.09 4.73 -22.13
CA MET A 1 -7.45 3.62 -21.22
C MET A 1 -6.69 3.82 -19.92
N SER A 2 -7.38 4.29 -18.87
CA SER A 2 -6.80 4.53 -17.56
C SER A 2 -6.47 3.19 -16.91
N ARG A 3 -5.19 2.89 -16.70
CA ARG A 3 -4.77 1.71 -15.94
C ARG A 3 -5.11 1.93 -14.46
N THR A 4 -6.34 1.64 -14.06
CA THR A 4 -6.70 1.35 -12.67
C THR A 4 -6.15 -0.02 -12.29
N GLY A 5 -4.83 -0.18 -12.37
CA GLY A 5 -4.12 -1.34 -11.85
C GLY A 5 -3.72 -1.02 -10.42
N HIS A 6 -4.06 -1.90 -9.49
CA HIS A 6 -3.46 -1.87 -8.17
C HIS A 6 -1.93 -1.85 -8.30
N ALA A 7 -1.26 -0.92 -7.62
CA ALA A 7 0.19 -0.83 -7.63
C ALA A 7 0.73 -1.86 -6.64
N GLU A 8 1.49 -2.83 -7.13
CA GLU A 8 2.28 -3.71 -6.28
C GLU A 8 3.50 -2.95 -5.77
N MET A 9 3.59 -2.77 -4.46
CA MET A 9 4.74 -2.23 -3.76
C MET A 9 5.50 -3.34 -3.06
N ARG A 10 6.83 -3.24 -3.03
CA ARG A 10 7.72 -4.14 -2.29
C ARG A 10 8.28 -3.38 -1.10
N ILE A 11 7.99 -3.85 0.10
CA ILE A 11 8.44 -3.27 1.36
C ILE A 11 9.25 -4.30 2.15
N GLY A 12 10.17 -3.85 3.00
CA GLY A 12 10.87 -4.73 3.93
C GLY A 12 10.01 -5.01 5.17
N CYS A 13 9.97 -6.26 5.62
CA CYS A 13 9.44 -6.58 6.94
C CYS A 13 10.44 -6.10 8.01
N PRO A 14 10.02 -5.28 8.99
CA PRO A 14 10.91 -4.75 10.03
C PRO A 14 11.47 -5.84 10.96
N GLU A 15 10.77 -6.97 11.10
CA GLU A 15 11.18 -8.05 12.02
C GLU A 15 12.18 -9.04 11.42
N CYS A 16 12.11 -9.30 10.11
CA CYS A 16 12.90 -10.36 9.48
C CYS A 16 13.59 -9.93 8.17
N GLU A 17 13.53 -8.64 7.86
CA GLU A 17 14.11 -7.98 6.68
C GLU A 17 13.65 -8.57 5.33
N THR A 18 12.68 -9.49 5.35
CA THR A 18 12.18 -10.16 4.16
C THR A 18 11.28 -9.22 3.36
N THR A 19 11.38 -9.26 2.04
CA THR A 19 10.52 -8.48 1.16
C THR A 19 9.08 -8.98 1.21
N VAL A 20 8.15 -8.07 1.50
CA VAL A 20 6.71 -8.28 1.48
C VAL A 20 6.12 -7.51 0.29
N SER A 21 5.32 -8.19 -0.52
CA SER A 21 4.51 -7.54 -1.54
C SER A 21 3.23 -7.01 -0.92
N ALA A 22 3.01 -5.70 -1.02
CA ALA A 22 1.81 -5.03 -0.59
C ALA A 22 1.10 -4.42 -1.81
N THR A 23 -0.23 -4.40 -1.76
CA THR A 23 -1.05 -3.90 -2.86
C THR A 23 -1.69 -2.59 -2.45
N VAL A 24 -1.28 -1.49 -3.07
CA VAL A 24 -1.88 -0.18 -2.84
C VAL A 24 -2.87 0.10 -3.97
N PRO A 25 -4.16 0.32 -3.66
CA PRO A 25 -5.11 0.72 -4.70
C PRO A 25 -4.64 2.01 -5.35
N PRO A 26 -4.90 2.20 -6.66
CA PRO A 26 -4.55 3.44 -7.32
C PRO A 26 -5.22 4.58 -6.56
N GLY A 27 -4.41 5.52 -6.07
CA GLY A 27 -4.92 6.76 -5.49
C GLY A 27 -5.82 7.47 -6.50
N PRO A 28 -6.68 8.41 -6.07
CA PRO A 28 -7.67 9.07 -6.93
C PRO A 28 -7.08 9.86 -8.12
N GLY A 29 -5.78 9.75 -8.42
CA GLY A 29 -5.06 10.60 -9.35
C GLY A 29 -4.86 12.00 -8.76
N ILE A 30 -3.89 12.74 -9.28
CA ILE A 30 -3.71 14.15 -8.91
C ILE A 30 -4.84 14.95 -9.57
N HIS A 31 -6.05 14.88 -9.01
CA HIS A 31 -7.20 15.64 -9.46
C HIS A 31 -7.23 16.98 -8.71
N PRO A 32 -7.06 18.13 -9.39
CA PRO A 32 -6.96 19.45 -8.78
C PRO A 32 -8.27 19.95 -8.13
N LYS A 33 -9.29 19.10 -8.01
CA LYS A 33 -10.63 19.41 -7.47
C LYS A 33 -11.09 18.46 -6.36
N SER A 34 -10.26 17.50 -5.92
CA SER A 34 -10.62 16.61 -4.82
C SER A 34 -9.92 17.11 -3.55
N ASP A 35 -10.57 18.03 -2.83
CA ASP A 35 -10.10 18.58 -1.54
C ASP A 35 -9.93 17.51 -0.44
N SER A 36 -10.36 16.27 -0.71
CA SER A 36 -10.28 15.14 0.19
C SER A 36 -9.39 14.06 -0.41
N ASN A 37 -8.10 14.06 -0.06
CA ASN A 37 -7.27 12.86 -0.17
C ASN A 37 -7.08 12.25 1.24
N PRO A 38 -8.09 11.52 1.77
CA PRO A 38 -8.02 11.00 3.12
C PRO A 38 -6.91 9.95 3.24
N LEU A 39 -6.16 10.00 4.34
CA LEU A 39 -5.21 8.94 4.69
C LEU A 39 -5.96 7.60 4.73
N ARG A 40 -5.50 6.63 3.95
CA ARG A 40 -6.03 5.27 3.93
C ARG A 40 -5.04 4.33 4.58
N GLY A 41 -5.57 3.30 5.25
CA GLY A 41 -4.80 2.21 5.83
C GLY A 41 -5.10 0.89 5.11
N THR A 42 -4.12 0.00 5.04
CA THR A 42 -4.30 -1.40 4.70
C THR A 42 -3.37 -2.26 5.55
N GLU A 43 -3.84 -3.44 5.94
CA GLU A 43 -3.08 -4.39 6.73
C GLU A 43 -2.56 -5.50 5.82
N THR A 44 -1.30 -5.91 6.01
CA THR A 44 -0.73 -7.08 5.36
C THR A 44 0.06 -7.91 6.37
N ARG A 45 0.32 -9.18 6.05
CA ARG A 45 1.10 -10.07 6.90
C ARG A 45 2.35 -10.55 6.17
N CYS A 46 3.49 -10.50 6.85
CA CYS A 46 4.71 -11.10 6.35
C CYS A 46 4.54 -12.63 6.32
N ARG A 47 4.68 -13.23 5.13
CA ARG A 47 4.57 -14.69 4.96
C ARG A 47 5.77 -15.46 5.56
N ASN A 48 6.86 -14.77 5.87
CA ASN A 48 8.07 -15.39 6.42
C ASN A 48 8.00 -15.55 7.94
N CYS A 49 7.76 -14.46 8.68
CA CYS A 49 7.74 -14.47 10.14
C CYS A 49 6.33 -14.37 10.76
N GLY A 50 5.29 -14.14 9.94
CA GLY A 50 3.91 -13.98 10.43
C GLY A 50 3.58 -12.61 11.01
N HIS A 51 4.52 -11.66 10.99
CA HIS A 51 4.33 -10.32 11.54
C HIS A 51 3.31 -9.50 10.75
N GLU A 52 2.44 -8.77 11.45
CA GLU A 52 1.43 -7.89 10.87
C GLU A 52 2.04 -6.52 10.55
N LEU A 53 1.63 -5.94 9.42
CA LEU A 53 2.18 -4.71 8.87
C LEU A 53 1.04 -3.79 8.50
N ASP A 54 1.02 -2.61 9.12
CA ASP A 54 0.05 -1.56 8.83
C ASP A 54 0.66 -0.56 7.85
N LEU A 55 -0.02 -0.36 6.72
CA LEU A 55 0.44 0.49 5.63
C LEU A 55 -0.53 1.64 5.43
N TYR A 56 0.01 2.86 5.49
CA TYR A 56 -0.76 4.07 5.28
C TYR A 56 -0.35 4.79 3.99
N TYR A 57 -1.33 5.22 3.21
CA TYR A 57 -1.11 5.88 1.93
C TYR A 57 -2.17 6.96 1.65
N TYR A 58 -1.83 7.88 0.75
CA TYR A 58 -2.68 8.93 0.22
C TYR A 58 -2.95 8.65 -1.26
#